data_AF-A0A923A1J7-F1
#
_entry.id   AF-A0A923A1J7-F1
#
_cell.length_a   1.000
_cell.length_b   1.000
_cell.length_c   1.000
_cell.angle_alpha   90.00
_cell.angle_beta   90.00
_cell.angle_gamma   90.00
#
_symmetry.space_group_name_H-M   'P 1'
#
loop_
_entity.id
_entity.type
_entity.pdbx_description
1 polymer ?
#
loop_
_entity_poly.entity_id
_entity_poly.type
_entity_poly.pdbx_seq_one_letter_code
_entity_poly.pdbx_strand_id
1 'polypeptide(L)'
;TCNNSEIVDTTLLDLIHSPLRVSLEKKECAVFTESMLTKLPSDVITGLAEKIPQLEGHLMDQWQKIKKNHDIDSIEEFARQIEQLGDETGILPLLEFGEKLASFSRAFDVDHIQIQLQAYPSLVEQLKQTVIRG
;
A
#
# COMPACT_ATOMS: atom_id res chain seq x y z
N THR A 1 -9.15 51.66 24.71
CA THR A 1 -10.18 50.93 25.47
C THR A 1 -11.21 50.47 24.47
N CYS A 2 -11.36 49.16 24.27
CA CYS A 2 -12.44 48.59 23.45
C CYS A 2 -13.66 48.33 24.34
N ASN A 3 -14.86 48.57 23.80
CA ASN A 3 -16.22 48.09 24.18
C ASN A 3 -17.22 49.14 23.67
N ASN A 4 -18.41 48.85 23.15
CA ASN A 4 -19.09 47.63 22.74
C ASN A 4 -20.34 48.07 21.97
N SER A 5 -20.91 47.13 21.21
CA SER A 5 -22.35 46.93 21.02
C SER A 5 -22.96 47.49 19.74
N GLU A 6 -23.26 46.59 18.79
CA GLU A 6 -24.66 46.35 18.44
C GLU A 6 -24.82 44.91 17.91
N ILE A 7 -25.75 44.21 18.53
CA ILE A 7 -26.16 42.84 18.24
C ILE A 7 -27.27 42.92 17.20
N VAL A 8 -27.19 42.12 16.14
CA VAL A 8 -28.41 41.63 15.47
C VAL A 8 -28.32 40.11 15.37
N ASP A 9 -29.17 39.51 16.20
CA ASP A 9 -29.59 38.12 16.17
C ASP A 9 -30.34 37.87 14.86
N THR A 10 -29.98 36.83 14.09
CA THR A 10 -30.91 36.15 13.19
C THR A 10 -30.31 34.86 12.64
N THR A 11 -31.00 33.77 12.97
CA THR A 11 -31.15 32.54 12.17
C THR A 11 -30.12 31.42 12.41
N LEU A 12 -30.43 30.71 13.49
CA LEU A 12 -30.37 29.26 13.62
C LEU A 12 -30.86 28.54 12.34
N LEU A 13 -29.96 28.16 11.44
CA LEU A 13 -30.09 26.99 10.55
C LEU A 13 -28.76 26.66 9.82
N ASP A 14 -27.80 26.03 10.50
CA ASP A 14 -26.64 25.43 9.82
C ASP A 14 -26.28 24.07 10.44
N LEU A 15 -27.27 23.18 10.36
CA LEU A 15 -27.05 21.74 10.40
C LEU A 15 -27.44 21.19 9.03
N ILE A 16 -26.52 20.41 8.47
CA ILE A 16 -26.68 19.52 7.30
C ILE A 16 -26.39 20.18 5.94
N HIS A 17 -25.13 20.18 5.53
CA HIS A 17 -24.62 19.45 4.36
C HIS A 17 -23.16 19.83 4.10
N SER A 18 -22.24 18.95 4.50
CA SER A 18 -20.99 18.78 3.74
C SER A 18 -21.34 18.54 2.27
N PRO A 19 -20.55 19.11 1.35
CA PRO A 19 -19.57 18.24 0.73
C PRO A 19 -18.20 18.91 0.61
N LEU A 20 -17.22 18.26 1.25
CA LEU A 20 -15.82 18.28 0.88
C LEU A 20 -15.69 18.01 -0.62
N ARG A 21 -15.56 19.07 -1.42
CA ARG A 21 -15.17 18.97 -2.82
C ARG A 21 -13.64 18.95 -2.87
N VAL A 22 -13.06 17.79 -2.53
CA VAL A 22 -11.67 17.52 -2.86
C VAL A 22 -11.62 17.25 -4.36
N SER A 23 -11.15 18.25 -5.11
CA SER A 23 -10.66 18.05 -6.48
C SER A 23 -9.50 17.08 -6.44
N LEU A 24 -9.74 15.81 -6.77
CA LEU A 24 -8.71 14.87 -7.18
C LEU A 24 -8.60 14.90 -8.71
N GLU A 25 -8.02 16.00 -9.23
CA GLU A 25 -7.29 15.93 -10.48
C GLU A 25 -5.85 15.54 -10.14
N LYS A 26 -5.57 14.24 -10.23
CA LYS A 26 -4.27 13.70 -10.66
C LYS A 26 -4.42 12.20 -10.91
N LYS A 27 -4.64 11.88 -12.19
CA LYS A 27 -4.30 10.58 -12.76
C LYS A 27 -2.79 10.43 -12.67
N GLU A 28 -2.33 9.78 -11.62
CA GLU A 28 -1.04 9.13 -11.63
C GLU A 28 -1.35 7.65 -11.41
N CYS A 29 -1.58 6.93 -12.52
CA CYS A 29 -1.42 5.49 -12.51
C CYS A 29 -0.04 5.25 -11.89
N ALA A 30 0.01 4.59 -10.74
CA ALA A 30 1.26 4.19 -10.12
C ALA A 30 1.94 3.20 -11.07
N VAL A 31 2.72 3.75 -12.00
CA VAL A 31 3.66 2.99 -12.81
C VAL A 31 4.68 2.50 -11.80
N PHE A 32 4.65 1.19 -11.53
CA PHE A 32 5.73 0.50 -10.86
C PHE A 32 6.95 0.63 -11.76
N THR A 33 7.77 1.65 -11.52
CA THR A 33 8.87 2.00 -12.42
C THR A 33 9.95 0.93 -12.34
N GLU A 34 10.19 0.26 -13.47
CA GLU A 34 11.23 -0.73 -13.78
C GLU A 34 12.69 -0.30 -13.49
N SER A 35 12.94 0.83 -12.81
CA SER A 35 14.25 1.48 -12.80
C SER A 35 15.09 1.29 -11.53
N MET A 36 14.59 0.67 -10.45
CA MET A 36 15.36 0.53 -9.19
C MET A 36 15.98 -0.84 -8.94
N LEU A 37 15.64 -1.87 -9.73
CA LEU A 37 16.08 -3.25 -9.48
C LEU A 37 17.47 -3.58 -10.07
N THR A 38 18.15 -2.61 -10.68
CA THR A 38 19.29 -2.89 -11.58
C THR A 38 20.67 -2.92 -10.91
N LYS A 39 20.77 -2.81 -9.58
CA LYS A 39 22.02 -3.05 -8.82
C LYS A 39 21.71 -3.15 -7.32
N LEU A 40 21.19 -4.29 -6.87
CA LEU A 40 21.17 -4.59 -5.44
C LEU A 40 22.58 -5.05 -5.02
N PRO A 41 23.07 -4.64 -3.83
CA PRO A 41 24.30 -5.19 -3.29
C PRO A 41 24.11 -6.70 -3.03
N SER A 42 25.19 -7.48 -3.15
CA SER A 42 25.16 -8.95 -3.03
C SER A 42 24.59 -9.44 -1.68
N ASP A 43 24.73 -8.63 -0.63
CA ASP A 43 24.17 -8.90 0.70
C ASP A 43 22.63 -8.95 0.68
N VAL A 44 22.00 -7.98 -0.01
CA VAL A 44 20.54 -7.91 -0.19
C VAL A 44 20.03 -9.03 -1.10
N ILE A 45 20.80 -9.41 -2.13
CA ILE A 45 20.43 -10.52 -3.02
C ILE A 45 20.41 -11.84 -2.26
N THR A 46 21.36 -12.05 -1.34
CA THR A 46 21.40 -13.24 -0.49
C THR A 46 20.20 -13.27 0.47
N GLY A 47 19.94 -12.16 1.17
CA GLY A 47 18.77 -12.05 2.06
C GLY A 47 17.44 -12.24 1.32
N LEU A 48 17.32 -11.73 0.09
CA LEU A 48 16.15 -11.98 -0.76
C LEU A 48 16.00 -13.46 -1.10
N ALA A 49 17.08 -14.10 -1.56
CA ALA A 49 17.07 -15.50 -2.00
C ALA A 49 16.57 -16.44 -0.89
N GLU A 50 16.96 -16.18 0.36
CA GLU A 50 16.50 -16.94 1.52
C GLU A 50 15.00 -16.77 1.81
N LYS A 51 14.41 -15.63 1.42
CA LYS A 51 13.01 -15.28 1.66
C LYS A 51 12.09 -15.58 0.45
N ILE A 52 12.62 -15.86 -0.74
CA ILE A 52 11.83 -16.27 -1.92
C ILE A 52 10.88 -17.45 -1.60
N PRO A 53 11.30 -18.54 -0.91
CA PRO A 53 10.39 -19.62 -0.56
C PRO A 53 9.21 -19.19 0.32
N GLN A 54 9.40 -18.18 1.17
CA GLN A 54 8.34 -17.62 2.01
C GLN A 54 7.34 -16.79 1.18
N LEU A 55 7.84 -16.03 0.20
CA LEU A 55 7.03 -15.25 -0.76
C LEU A 55 6.20 -16.14 -1.69
N GLU A 56 6.80 -17.22 -2.22
CA GLU A 56 6.15 -18.16 -3.14
C GLU A 56 5.28 -19.21 -2.44
N GLY A 57 5.59 -19.54 -1.19
CA GLY A 57 4.83 -20.50 -0.39
C GLY A 57 3.79 -19.81 0.49
N HIS A 58 4.16 -19.57 1.74
CA HIS A 58 3.23 -19.12 2.78
C HIS A 58 2.48 -17.83 2.44
N LEU A 59 3.18 -16.81 1.91
CA LEU A 59 2.56 -15.54 1.55
C LEU A 59 1.69 -15.66 0.29
N MET A 60 2.03 -16.56 -0.65
CA MET A 60 1.16 -16.83 -1.80
C MET A 60 -0.15 -17.51 -1.38
N ASP A 61 -0.10 -18.46 -0.44
CA ASP A 61 -1.30 -19.07 0.13
C ASP A 61 -2.18 -18.05 0.85
N GLN A 62 -1.56 -17.14 1.64
CA GLN A 62 -2.29 -16.04 2.28
C GLN A 62 -2.91 -15.11 1.23
N TRP A 63 -2.14 -14.73 0.20
CA TRP A 63 -2.61 -13.92 -0.91
C TRP A 63 -3.85 -14.53 -1.60
N GLN A 64 -3.84 -15.84 -1.87
CA GLN A 64 -5.01 -16.52 -2.46
C GLN A 64 -6.25 -16.45 -1.57
N LYS A 65 -6.07 -16.57 -0.24
CA LYS A 65 -7.16 -16.49 0.74
C LYS A 65 -7.74 -15.07 0.80
N ILE A 66 -6.90 -14.05 0.94
CA ILE A 66 -7.38 -12.66 1.06
C ILE A 66 -8.03 -12.17 -0.24
N LYS A 67 -7.51 -12.60 -1.40
CA LYS A 67 -8.12 -12.30 -2.70
C LYS A 67 -9.53 -12.88 -2.84
N LYS A 68 -9.83 -14.00 -2.17
CA LYS A 68 -11.15 -14.62 -2.20
C LYS A 68 -12.10 -13.99 -1.17
N ASN A 69 -11.60 -13.75 0.04
CA ASN A 69 -12.43 -13.38 1.17
C ASN A 69 -12.62 -11.87 1.33
N HIS A 70 -11.73 -11.04 0.74
CA HIS A 70 -11.73 -9.58 0.86
C HIS A 70 -11.80 -9.08 2.31
N ASP A 71 -11.23 -9.86 3.22
CA ASP A 71 -11.18 -9.55 4.65
C ASP A 71 -10.11 -8.48 4.91
N ILE A 72 -10.55 -7.29 5.31
CA ILE A 72 -9.69 -6.11 5.47
C ILE A 72 -8.62 -6.33 6.55
N ASP A 73 -8.96 -6.99 7.65
CA ASP A 73 -8.00 -7.33 8.71
C ASP A 73 -6.90 -8.26 8.19
N SER A 74 -7.27 -9.30 7.44
CA SER A 74 -6.31 -10.20 6.80
C SER A 74 -5.46 -9.51 5.72
N ILE A 75 -6.04 -8.54 5.00
CA ILE A 75 -5.31 -7.74 4.01
C ILE A 75 -4.29 -6.83 4.69
N GLU A 76 -4.64 -6.18 5.81
CA GLU A 76 -3.70 -5.37 6.59
C GLU A 76 -2.58 -6.23 7.20
N GLU A 77 -2.91 -7.41 7.73
CA GLU A 77 -1.92 -8.33 8.26
C GLU A 77 -0.96 -8.84 7.17
N PHE A 78 -1.47 -9.14 5.97
CA PHE A 78 -0.66 -9.50 4.82
C PHE A 78 0.24 -8.34 4.36
N ALA A 79 -0.30 -7.12 4.32
CA ALA A 79 0.45 -5.92 3.98
C ALA A 79 1.62 -5.69 4.93
N ARG A 80 1.38 -5.82 6.24
CA ARG A 80 2.41 -5.71 7.28
C ARG A 80 3.51 -6.77 7.15
N GLN A 81 3.15 -8.01 6.84
CA GLN A 81 4.14 -9.08 6.64
C GLN A 81 5.05 -8.77 5.44
N ILE A 82 4.51 -8.23 4.35
CA ILE A 82 5.30 -7.84 3.17
C ILE A 82 6.18 -6.62 3.48
N GLU A 83 5.63 -5.62 4.15
CA GLU A 83 6.35 -4.42 4.60
C GLU A 83 7.57 -4.81 5.44
N GLN A 84 7.34 -5.63 6.49
CA GLN A 84 8.39 -6.13 7.37
C GLN A 84 9.45 -6.91 6.60
N LEU A 85 9.03 -7.74 5.64
CA LEU A 85 9.97 -8.50 4.83
C LEU A 85 10.85 -7.58 3.97
N GLY A 86 10.26 -6.54 3.39
CA GLY A 86 10.98 -5.51 2.63
C GLY A 86 11.97 -4.73 3.49
N ASP A 87 11.58 -4.38 4.72
CA ASP A 87 12.45 -3.69 5.68
C ASP A 87 13.61 -4.58 6.13
N GLU A 88 13.33 -5.83 6.55
CA GLU A 88 14.34 -6.81 6.98
C GLU A 88 15.39 -7.10 5.90
N THR A 89 14.97 -7.11 4.64
CA THR A 89 15.83 -7.43 3.49
C THR A 89 16.40 -6.20 2.79
N GLY A 90 15.95 -4.99 3.13
CA GLY A 90 16.32 -3.75 2.42
C GLY A 90 15.76 -3.66 0.99
N ILE A 91 14.67 -4.38 0.70
CA ILE A 91 14.05 -4.44 -0.62
C ILE A 91 12.90 -3.44 -0.69
N LEU A 92 13.22 -2.27 -1.23
CA LEU A 92 12.26 -1.17 -1.40
C LEU A 92 10.95 -1.59 -2.11
N PRO A 93 10.97 -2.40 -3.19
CA PRO A 93 9.73 -2.82 -3.83
C PRO A 93 8.76 -3.61 -2.94
N LEU A 94 9.26 -4.41 -2.00
CA LEU A 94 8.43 -5.12 -1.03
C LEU A 94 7.92 -4.15 0.03
N LEU A 95 8.79 -3.30 0.56
CA LEU A 95 8.43 -2.29 1.54
C LEU A 95 7.28 -1.40 1.02
N GLU A 96 7.47 -0.80 -0.15
CA GLU A 96 6.47 0.05 -0.79
C GLU A 96 5.17 -0.70 -1.11
N PHE A 97 5.26 -1.99 -1.47
CA PHE A 97 4.08 -2.79 -1.75
C PHE A 97 3.23 -2.95 -0.49
N GLY A 98 3.87 -3.30 0.63
CA GLY A 98 3.24 -3.44 1.93
C GLY A 98 2.63 -2.13 2.41
N GLU A 99 3.39 -1.03 2.38
CA GLU A 99 2.92 0.30 2.79
C GLU A 99 1.68 0.75 1.99
N LYS A 100 1.72 0.61 0.65
CA LYS A 100 0.59 0.98 -0.22
C LYS A 100 -0.64 0.14 0.09
N LEU A 101 -0.48 -1.18 0.24
CA LEU A 101 -1.59 -2.07 0.54
C LEU A 101 -2.19 -1.79 1.92
N ALA A 102 -1.37 -1.55 2.93
CA ALA A 102 -1.82 -1.16 4.27
C ALA A 102 -2.57 0.19 4.24
N SER A 103 -2.05 1.16 3.48
CA SER A 103 -2.72 2.46 3.30
C SER A 103 -4.09 2.32 2.64
N PHE A 104 -4.21 1.53 1.57
CA PHE A 104 -5.51 1.29 0.92
C PHE A 104 -6.47 0.54 1.84
N SER A 105 -5.96 -0.43 2.62
CA SER A 105 -6.74 -1.16 3.63
C SER A 105 -7.35 -0.22 4.67
N ARG A 106 -6.54 0.67 5.27
CA ARG A 106 -6.99 1.65 6.26
C ARG A 106 -7.95 2.70 5.70
N ALA A 107 -7.81 3.02 4.42
CA ALA A 107 -8.71 3.92 3.70
C ALA A 107 -10.00 3.21 3.22
N PHE A 108 -10.12 1.89 3.39
CA PHE A 108 -11.19 1.06 2.83
C PHE A 108 -11.34 1.23 1.31
N ASP A 109 -10.23 1.47 0.62
CA ASP A 109 -10.17 1.70 -0.82
C ASP A 109 -10.11 0.36 -1.57
N VAL A 110 -11.27 -0.30 -1.66
CA VAL A 110 -11.41 -1.66 -2.21
C VAL A 110 -10.89 -1.76 -3.65
N ASP A 111 -11.08 -0.72 -4.47
CA ASP A 111 -10.60 -0.68 -5.85
C ASP A 111 -9.07 -0.77 -5.90
N HIS A 112 -8.38 0.09 -5.14
CA HIS A 112 -6.92 0.08 -5.11
C HIS A 112 -6.34 -1.14 -4.38
N ILE A 113 -7.01 -1.67 -3.35
CA ILE A 113 -6.66 -2.95 -2.74
C ILE A 113 -6.64 -4.05 -3.80
N GLN A 114 -7.68 -4.15 -4.62
CA GLN A 114 -7.78 -5.21 -5.62
C GLN A 114 -6.69 -5.08 -6.69
N ILE A 115 -6.44 -3.86 -7.17
CA ILE A 115 -5.35 -3.57 -8.11
C ILE A 115 -3.99 -3.98 -7.52
N GLN A 116 -3.73 -3.57 -6.28
CA GLN A 116 -2.46 -3.86 -5.61
C GLN A 116 -2.29 -5.36 -5.37
N LEU A 117 -3.33 -6.08 -4.92
CA LEU A 117 -3.30 -7.53 -4.78
C LEU A 117 -3.04 -8.24 -6.11
N GLN A 118 -3.59 -7.75 -7.24
CA GLN A 118 -3.29 -8.33 -8.55
C GLN A 118 -1.82 -8.17 -8.96
N ALA A 119 -1.14 -7.15 -8.47
CA ALA A 119 0.28 -6.92 -8.75
C ALA A 119 1.24 -7.83 -7.95
N TYR A 120 0.78 -8.44 -6.85
CA TYR A 120 1.61 -9.31 -6.00
C TYR A 120 2.35 -10.43 -6.75
N PRO A 121 1.69 -11.31 -7.55
CA PRO A 121 2.40 -12.37 -8.24
C PRO A 121 3.47 -11.87 -9.22
N SER A 122 3.21 -10.73 -9.90
CA SER A 122 4.19 -10.10 -10.79
C SER A 122 5.37 -9.50 -10.02
N LEU A 123 5.16 -9.01 -8.81
CA LEU A 123 6.24 -8.53 -7.93
C LEU A 123 7.17 -9.70 -7.52
N VAL A 124 6.57 -10.81 -7.08
CA VAL A 124 7.34 -12.01 -6.66
C VAL A 124 8.18 -12.56 -7.84
N GLU A 125 7.62 -12.59 -9.04
CA GLU A 125 8.34 -13.05 -10.24
C GLU A 125 9.54 -12.14 -10.56
N GLN A 126 9.38 -10.82 -10.47
CA GLN A 126 10.48 -9.87 -10.69
C GLN A 126 11.62 -10.01 -9.67
N LEU A 127 11.27 -10.22 -8.40
CA LEU A 127 12.25 -10.45 -7.34
C LEU A 127 13.04 -11.75 -7.58
N LYS A 128 12.35 -12.82 -7.98
CA LYS A 128 12.98 -14.09 -8.34
C LYS A 128 13.94 -13.95 -9.53
N GLN A 129 13.54 -13.22 -10.58
CA GLN A 129 14.42 -12.97 -11.72
C GLN A 129 15.69 -12.19 -11.32
N THR A 130 15.60 -11.34 -10.31
CA THR A 130 16.74 -10.58 -9.78
C THR A 130 17.75 -11.49 -9.10
N VAL A 131 17.28 -12.44 -8.29
CA VAL A 131 18.14 -13.44 -7.64
C VAL A 131 18.83 -14.34 -8.67
N ILE A 132 18.16 -14.70 -9.77
CA ILE A 132 18.75 -15.56 -10.82
C ILE A 132 19.84 -14.82 -11.62
N ARG A 133 19.73 -13.49 -11.75
CA ARG A 133 20.63 -12.68 -12.60
C ARG A 133 21.82 -12.07 -11.86
N GLY A 134 21.76 -11.96 -10.53
CA GLY A 134 22.81 -11.34 -9.69
C GLY A 134 23.79 -12.35 -9.15
#